data_AF-A0A2C1K3J2-F1
#
_entry.id   AF-A0A2C1K3J2-F1
#
_cell.length_a   1.000
_cell.length_b   1.000
_cell.length_c   1.000
_cell.angle_alpha   90.00
_cell.angle_beta   90.00
_cell.angle_gamma   90.00
#
_symmetry.space_group_name_H-M   'P 1'
#
loop_
_entity.id
_entity.type
_entity.pdbx_description
1 polymer ?
#
loop_
_entity_poly.entity_id
_entity_poly.type
_entity_poly.pdbx_seq_one_letter_code
_entity_poly.pdbx_strand_id
1 'polypeptide(L)' 'MMRTNPISMAIFYLVMGLLFTYLAINSAENGIFTFPTILLMLIATFDIGVAIRMFTLSRKIKKMNIKK' A
#
# COMPACT_ATOMS: atom_id res chain seq x y z
N MET A 1 -6.10 1.57 -25.25
CA MET A 1 -5.52 0.87 -24.08
C MET A 1 -5.21 1.92 -23.00
N MET A 2 -5.96 1.93 -21.89
CA MET A 2 -5.67 2.84 -20.78
C MET A 2 -4.28 2.50 -20.23
N ARG A 3 -3.34 3.43 -20.36
CA ARG A 3 -2.09 3.42 -19.59
C ARG A 3 -2.51 3.57 -18.12
N THR A 4 -2.61 2.47 -17.39
CA THR A 4 -2.77 2.49 -15.94
C THR A 4 -1.59 3.29 -15.38
N ASN A 5 -1.87 4.51 -14.95
CA ASN A 5 -0.84 5.41 -14.46
C ASN A 5 -0.27 4.78 -13.17
N PRO A 6 1.02 4.39 -13.13
CA PRO A 6 1.58 3.63 -12.01
C PRO A 6 1.45 4.38 -10.66
N ILE A 7 1.30 5.71 -10.71
CA ILE A 7 1.02 6.57 -9.56
C ILE A 7 -0.40 6.37 -9.03
N SER A 8 -1.41 6.23 -9.89
CA SER A 8 -2.80 5.99 -9.45
C SER A 8 -2.93 4.66 -8.73
N MET A 9 -2.23 3.63 -9.20
CA MET A 9 -2.21 2.32 -8.56
C MET A 9 -1.47 2.40 -7.21
N ALA A 10 -0.35 3.13 -7.13
CA ALA A 10 0.38 3.34 -5.88
C ALA A 10 -0.49 4.01 -4.80
N ILE A 11 -1.27 5.03 -5.19
CA ILE A 11 -2.19 5.73 -4.29
C ILE A 11 -3.29 4.77 -3.80
N PHE A 12 -3.83 3.95 -4.69
CA PHE A 12 -4.84 2.97 -4.33
C PHE A 12 -4.33 1.98 -3.28
N TYR A 13 -3.16 1.38 -3.48
CA TYR A 13 -2.54 0.48 -2.50
C TYR A 13 -2.23 1.18 -1.18
N LEU A 14 -1.83 2.45 -1.21
CA LEU A 14 -1.57 3.23 0.01
C LEU A 14 -2.86 3.45 0.81
N VAL A 15 -3.95 3.83 0.14
CA VAL A 15 -5.26 4.04 0.77
C VAL A 15 -5.81 2.74 1.34
N MET A 16 -5.70 1.63 0.59
CA MET A 16 -6.10 0.31 1.09
C MET A 16 -5.28 -0.13 2.30
N GLY A 17 -3.95 0.05 2.26
CA GLY A 17 -3.08 -0.27 3.39
C GLY A 17 -3.41 0.53 4.67
N LEU A 18 -3.75 1.82 4.53
CA LEU A 18 -4.24 2.63 5.65
C LEU A 18 -5.58 2.13 6.20
N LEU A 19 -6.50 1.74 5.32
CA LEU A 19 -7.80 1.23 5.70
C LEU A 19 -7.67 -0.11 6.45
N PHE A 20 -6.83 -1.03 5.97
CA PHE A 20 -6.55 -2.28 6.67
C PHE A 20 -5.82 -2.06 8.00
N THR A 21 -4.96 -1.04 8.10
CA THR A 21 -4.33 -0.66 9.37
C THR A 21 -5.38 -0.17 10.37
N TYR A 22 -6.33 0.67 9.94
CA TYR A 22 -7.44 1.11 10.80
C TYR A 22 -8.30 -0.06 11.27
N LEU A 23 -8.64 -0.99 10.38
CA LEU A 23 -9.36 -2.21 10.75
C LEU A 23 -8.55 -3.09 11.71
N ALA A 24 -7.24 -3.21 11.53
CA ALA A 24 -6.37 -3.95 12.44
C ALA A 24 -6.36 -3.33 13.85
N ILE A 25 -6.31 -2.00 13.95
CA ILE A 25 -6.37 -1.28 15.23
C ILE A 25 -7.68 -1.55 15.95
N ASN A 26 -8.82 -1.46 15.26
CA ASN A 26 -10.13 -1.77 15.85
C ASN A 26 -10.23 -3.25 16.27
N SER A 27 -9.70 -4.16 15.45
CA SER A 27 -9.68 -5.59 15.78
C SER A 27 -8.75 -5.90 16.97
N ALA A 28 -7.68 -5.12 17.14
CA ALA A 28 -6.71 -5.27 18.22
C ALA A 28 -7.29 -4.94 19.61
N GLU A 29 -8.44 -4.28 19.71
CA GLU A 29 -9.16 -4.10 20.99
C GLU A 29 -9.47 -5.46 21.65
N ASN A 30 -9.74 -6.48 20.85
CA ASN A 30 -9.98 -7.85 21.33
C ASN A 30 -8.70 -8.67 21.51
N GLY A 31 -7.53 -8.07 21.26
CA GLY A 31 -6.21 -8.69 21.37
C GLY A 31 -5.41 -8.64 20.07
N ILE A 32 -4.14 -8.25 20.18
CA ILE A 32 -3.23 -8.04 19.05
C ILE A 32 -2.84 -9.38 18.37
N PHE A 33 -2.82 -10.48 19.13
CA PHE A 33 -2.47 -11.82 18.64
C PHE A 33 -3.66 -12.65 18.16
N THR A 34 -4.80 -12.00 17.92
CA THR A 34 -5.96 -12.68 17.33
C THR A 34 -5.76 -12.89 15.84
N PHE A 35 -6.24 -14.02 15.32
CA PHE A 35 -6.16 -14.36 13.90
C PHE A 35 -6.58 -13.22 12.94
N PRO A 36 -7.76 -12.56 13.11
CA PRO A 36 -8.16 -11.46 12.24
C PRO A 36 -7.21 -10.27 12.30
N THR A 37 -6.70 -9.91 13.48
CA THR A 37 -5.78 -8.78 13.65
C THR A 37 -4.45 -9.04 12.95
N ILE A 38 -3.90 -10.25 13.10
CA ILE A 38 -2.67 -10.66 12.40
C ILE A 38 -2.88 -10.66 10.88
N LEU A 39 -4.01 -11.18 10.39
CA LEU A 39 -4.33 -11.18 8.97
C LEU A 39 -4.43 -9.76 8.41
N LEU A 40 -5.12 -8.85 9.11
CA LEU A 40 -5.24 -7.46 8.73
C LEU A 40 -3.88 -6.74 8.72
N MET A 41 -3.02 -7.00 9.72
CA MET A 41 -1.66 -6.47 9.77
C MET A 41 -0.80 -6.96 8.60
N LEU A 42 -0.90 -8.24 8.23
CA LEU A 42 -0.17 -8.80 7.10
C LEU A 42 -0.60 -8.16 5.77
N ILE A 43 -1.92 -8.03 5.55
CA ILE A 43 -2.46 -7.40 4.35
C ILE A 43 -2.04 -5.93 4.27
N ALA A 44 -2.19 -5.17 5.37
CA ALA A 44 -1.77 -3.78 5.44
C ALA A 44 -0.26 -3.62 5.12
N THR A 45 0.58 -4.50 5.66
CA THR A 45 2.02 -4.50 5.40
C THR A 45 2.33 -4.73 3.92
N PHE A 46 1.65 -5.69 3.29
CA PHE A 46 1.81 -5.97 1.87
C PHE A 46 1.40 -4.78 1.00
N ASP A 47 0.22 -4.19 1.26
CA ASP A 47 -0.30 -3.05 0.51
C ASP A 47 0.62 -1.82 0.61
N ILE A 48 1.10 -1.49 1.82
CA ILE A 48 2.04 -0.39 2.02
C ILE A 48 3.37 -0.68 1.32
N GLY A 49 3.88 -1.92 1.40
CA GLY A 49 5.10 -2.33 0.70
C GLY A 49 4.99 -2.18 -0.83
N VAL A 50 3.87 -2.60 -1.40
CA VAL A 50 3.58 -2.44 -2.84
C VAL A 50 3.47 -0.96 -3.20
N ALA A 51 2.76 -0.16 -2.40
CA ALA A 51 2.66 1.29 -2.61
C ALA A 51 4.03 1.97 -2.63
N ILE A 52 4.91 1.66 -1.67
CA ILE A 52 6.29 2.17 -1.61
C ILE A 52 7.08 1.76 -2.87
N ARG A 53 6.99 0.49 -3.27
CA ARG A 53 7.66 -0.01 -4.48
C ARG A 53 7.17 0.72 -5.74
N MET A 54 5.87 0.95 -5.87
CA MET A 54 5.31 1.68 -7.00
C MET A 54 5.69 3.17 -6.98
N PHE A 55 5.81 3.78 -5.79
CA PHE A 55 6.24 5.16 -5.65
C PHE A 55 7.71 5.35 -6.06
N THR A 56 8.59 4.44 -5.61
CA THR A 56 10.01 4.45 -6.01
C THR A 56 10.19 4.21 -7.50
N LEU A 57 9.43 3.28 -8.10
CA LEU A 57 9.42 3.06 -9.54
C LEU A 57 8.93 4.30 -10.31
N SER A 58 7.84 4.93 -9.87
CA SER A 58 7.29 6.14 -10.48
C SER A 58 8.29 7.31 -10.42
N ARG A 59 8.99 7.49 -9.29
CA ARG A 59 10.09 8.47 -9.17
C ARG A 59 11.23 8.18 -10.15
N LYS A 60 11.64 6.90 -10.29
CA LYS A 60 12.72 6.49 -11.20
C LYS A 60 12.34 6.74 -12.66
N ILE A 61 11.11 6.38 -13.07
CA ILE A 61 10.59 6.63 -14.42
C ILE A 61 10.53 8.14 -14.69
N LYS A 62 10.05 8.96 -13.74
CA LYS A 62 10.03 10.42 -13.89
C LYS A 62 11.43 10.99 -14.06
N LYS A 63 12.41 10.51 -13.28
CA LYS A 63 13.82 10.93 -13.38
C LYS A 63 14.47 10.54 -14.71
N MET A 64 14.10 9.38 -15.26
CA MET A 64 14.54 8.94 -16.60
C MET A 64 13.89 9.75 -17.73
N ASN A 65 12.63 10.15 -17.57
CA ASN A 65 11.91 10.95 -18.57
C ASN A 65 12.40 12.40 -18.62
N ILE A 66 12.86 12.97 -17.49
CA ILE A 66 13.48 14.31 -17.41
C ILE A 66 14.88 14.34 -18.06
N LYS A 67 15.54 13.20 -18.22
CA LYS A 67 16.90 13.09 -18.76
C LYS A 67 16.96 12.86 -20.29
N LYS A 68 15.81 12.92 -20.98
CA LYS A 68 15.68 12.68 -22.42
C LYS A 68 15.21 13.95 -23.11
#